data_AF-A0A9E3J308-F1
#
_entry.id   AF-A0A9E3J308-F1
#
_cell.length_a   1.000
_cell.length_b   1.000
_cell.length_c   1.000
_cell.angle_alpha   90.00
_cell.angle_beta   90.00
_cell.angle_gamma   90.00
#
_symmetry.space_group_name_H-M   'P 1'
#
loop_
_entity.id
_entity.type
_entity.pdbx_description
1 polymer ?
#
loop_
_entity_poly.entity_id
_entity_poly.type
_entity_poly.pdbx_seq_one_letter_code
_entity_poly.pdbx_strand_id
1 'polypeptide(L)'
;MNARLALLGTVTPGATESEVFRLALGHAVGELSALGGTMHLRGPMSALRLVSSVGLPPALTRSWEIVDQEGPLAPARALQQG
;
A
#
# COMPACT_ATOMS: atom_id res chain seq x y z
N MET A 1 10.11 -16.31 -9.81
CA MET A 1 9.74 -14.91 -10.12
C MET A 1 8.23 -14.79 -9.96
N ASN A 2 7.72 -13.84 -9.17
CA ASN A 2 6.29 -13.72 -8.83
C ASN A 2 5.46 -13.39 -10.08
N ALA A 3 4.89 -14.41 -10.74
CA ALA A 3 4.23 -14.29 -12.04
C ALA A 3 3.15 -13.19 -12.08
N ARG A 4 2.44 -12.99 -10.96
CA ARG A 4 1.42 -11.95 -10.85
C ARG A 4 1.97 -10.55 -10.63
N LEU A 5 3.14 -10.38 -10.00
CA LEU A 5 3.80 -9.07 -9.93
C LEU A 5 4.39 -8.65 -11.29
N ALA A 6 4.76 -9.62 -12.14
CA ALA A 6 5.20 -9.34 -13.50
C ALA A 6 4.11 -8.65 -14.36
N LEU A 7 2.83 -8.80 -14.00
CA LEU A 7 1.71 -8.10 -14.65
C LEU A 7 1.75 -6.57 -14.46
N LEU A 8 2.52 -6.06 -13.50
CA LEU A 8 2.73 -4.61 -13.39
C LEU A 8 3.46 -4.04 -14.61
N GLY A 9 4.27 -4.85 -15.31
CA GLY A 9 4.91 -4.45 -16.55
C GLY A 9 3.95 -4.28 -17.73
N THR A 10 2.68 -4.71 -17.60
CA THR A 10 1.67 -4.59 -18.66
C THR A 10 0.71 -3.43 -18.44
N VAL A 11 0.90 -2.63 -17.38
CA VAL A 11 0.05 -1.46 -17.11
C VAL A 11 0.21 -0.43 -18.23
N THR A 12 -0.92 0.00 -18.80
CA THR A 12 -0.94 0.91 -19.94
C THR A 12 -0.28 2.25 -19.61
N PRO A 13 0.54 2.81 -20.53
CA PRO A 13 1.02 4.19 -20.39
C PRO A 13 -0.15 5.15 -20.20
N GLY A 14 -0.07 6.00 -19.17
CA GLY A 14 -1.13 6.96 -18.82
C GLY A 14 -1.94 6.59 -17.59
N ALA A 15 -1.75 5.40 -17.00
CA ALA A 15 -2.28 5.09 -15.68
C ALA A 15 -1.69 6.05 -14.63
N THR A 16 -2.54 6.56 -13.76
CA THR A 16 -2.12 7.37 -12.61
C THR A 16 -1.32 6.52 -11.64
N GLU A 17 -0.41 7.16 -10.90
CA GLU A 17 0.41 6.50 -9.88
C GLU A 17 -0.47 5.75 -8.85
N SER A 18 -1.60 6.35 -8.47
CA SER A 18 -2.58 5.75 -7.57
C SER A 18 -3.25 4.49 -8.14
N GLU A 19 -3.49 4.44 -9.45
CA GLU A 19 -4.00 3.22 -10.12
C GLU A 19 -2.95 2.12 -10.13
N VAL A 20 -1.70 2.47 -10.42
CA VAL A 20 -0.57 1.53 -10.37
C VAL A 20 -0.43 0.93 -8.97
N PHE A 21 -0.49 1.75 -7.91
CA PHE A 21 -0.40 1.28 -6.52
C PHE A 21 -1.56 0.39 -6.10
N ARG A 22 -2.80 0.69 -6.53
CA ARG A 22 -3.95 -0.20 -6.29
C ARG A 22 -3.80 -1.54 -6.99
N LEU A 23 -3.36 -1.55 -8.25
CA LEU A 23 -3.09 -2.78 -9.00
C LEU A 23 -2.00 -3.61 -8.34
N ALA A 24 -0.86 -2.99 -7.99
CA ALA A 24 0.25 -3.67 -7.31
C ALA A 24 -0.17 -4.30 -5.99
N LEU A 25 -0.88 -3.53 -5.15
CA LEU A 25 -1.36 -4.02 -3.87
C LEU A 25 -2.38 -5.16 -4.05
N GLY A 26 -3.31 -5.04 -5.01
CA GLY A 26 -4.27 -6.09 -5.32
C GLY A 26 -3.61 -7.37 -5.85
N HIS A 27 -2.56 -7.25 -6.64
CA HIS A 27 -1.77 -8.38 -7.10
C HIS A 27 -1.06 -9.09 -5.94
N ALA A 28 -0.39 -8.33 -5.06
CA ALA A 28 0.30 -8.88 -3.89
C ALA A 28 -0.66 -9.57 -2.91
N VAL A 29 -1.79 -8.94 -2.58
CA VAL A 29 -2.82 -9.53 -1.71
C VAL A 29 -3.35 -10.83 -2.30
N GLY A 30 -3.60 -10.86 -3.62
CA GLY A 30 -4.04 -12.06 -4.31
C GLY A 30 -3.02 -13.20 -4.28
N GLU A 31 -1.74 -12.93 -4.54
CA GLU A 31 -0.68 -13.96 -4.47
C GLU A 31 -0.55 -14.56 -3.08
N LEU A 32 -0.64 -13.72 -2.04
CA LEU A 32 -0.47 -14.15 -0.67
C LEU A 32 -1.74 -14.78 -0.07
N SER A 33 -2.84 -14.81 -0.82
CA SER A 33 -4.16 -15.18 -0.30
C SER A 33 -4.53 -14.39 0.96
N ALA A 34 -4.11 -13.12 1.01
CA ALA A 34 -4.34 -12.25 2.16
C ALA A 34 -5.77 -11.69 2.16
N LEU A 35 -6.30 -11.38 3.34
CA LEU A 35 -7.60 -10.73 3.50
C LEU A 35 -7.64 -9.29 2.96
N GLY A 36 -6.49 -8.63 2.93
CA GLY A 36 -6.35 -7.25 2.47
C GLY A 36 -4.96 -6.69 2.71
N GLY A 37 -4.77 -5.42 2.40
CA GLY A 37 -3.51 -4.72 2.60
C GLY A 37 -3.63 -3.20 2.46
N THR A 38 -2.60 -2.50 2.92
CA THR A 38 -2.41 -1.06 2.75
C THR A 38 -1.04 -0.79 2.14
N MET A 39 -0.93 0.30 1.38
CA MET A 39 0.34 0.82 0.89
C MET A 39 0.50 2.26 1.35
N HIS A 40 1.60 2.53 2.04
CA HIS A 40 1.96 3.86 2.52
C HIS A 40 3.25 4.32 1.85
N LEU A 41 3.31 5.61 1.50
CA LEU A 41 4.53 6.27 1.03
C LEU A 41 5.02 7.28 2.05
N ARG A 42 6.34 7.44 2.12
CA ARG A 42 6.96 8.54 2.87
C ARG A 42 6.62 9.86 2.21
N GLY A 43 5.93 10.71 2.96
CA GLY A 43 5.68 12.09 2.62
C GLY A 43 6.69 13.03 3.30
N PRO A 44 6.49 14.35 3.16
CA PRO A 44 7.27 15.35 3.87
C PRO A 44 7.13 15.21 5.39
N MET A 45 8.10 15.77 6.12
CA MET A 45 8.03 15.92 7.59
C MET A 45 7.76 14.62 8.35
N SER A 46 8.47 13.54 8.00
CA SER A 46 8.38 12.26 8.71
C SER A 46 6.98 11.61 8.70
N ALA A 47 6.10 11.99 7.77
CA ALA A 47 4.76 11.41 7.66
C ALA A 47 4.72 10.25 6.66
N LEU A 48 3.90 9.25 6.94
CA LEU A 48 3.48 8.20 6.02
C LEU A 48 2.06 8.48 5.57
N ARG A 49 1.85 8.57 4.26
CA ARG A 49 0.54 8.76 3.65
C ARG A 49 0.04 7.45 3.08
N LEU A 50 -1.18 7.06 3.44
CA LEU A 50 -1.89 5.96 2.79
C LEU A 50 -2.20 6.35 1.35
N VAL A 51 -1.67 5.60 0.38
CA VAL A 51 -1.89 5.85 -1.06
C VAL A 51 -2.80 4.79 -1.69
N SER A 52 -2.95 3.63 -1.05
CA SER A 52 -3.80 2.55 -1.54
C SER A 52 -4.21 1.61 -0.41
N SER A 53 -5.41 1.06 -0.50
CA SER A 53 -5.89 -0.04 0.36
C SER A 53 -6.75 -1.00 -0.46
N VAL A 54 -6.69 -2.29 -0.13
CA VAL A 54 -7.45 -3.35 -0.79
C VAL A 54 -8.03 -4.28 0.27
N GLY A 55 -9.31 -4.64 0.16
CA GLY A 55 -9.96 -5.63 1.04
C GLY A 55 -10.24 -5.16 2.47
N LEU A 56 -9.88 -3.92 2.84
CA LEU A 56 -10.07 -3.39 4.18
C LEU A 56 -11.24 -2.39 4.24
N PRO A 57 -12.09 -2.44 5.28
CA PRO A 57 -13.13 -1.44 5.51
C PRO A 57 -12.56 -0.03 5.68
N PRO A 58 -13.19 1.02 5.09
CA PRO A 58 -12.73 2.40 5.23
C PRO A 58 -12.60 2.89 6.69
N ALA A 59 -13.42 2.34 7.59
CA ALA A 59 -13.35 2.65 9.01
C ALA A 59 -12.01 2.26 9.65
N LEU A 60 -11.35 1.21 9.16
CA LEU A 60 -10.02 0.79 9.64
C LEU A 60 -8.91 1.64 9.01
N THR A 61 -9.05 2.02 7.75
CA THR A 61 -7.99 2.74 7.03
C THR A 61 -7.97 4.23 7.33
N ARG A 62 -9.11 4.82 7.73
CA ARG A 62 -9.22 6.27 8.00
C ARG A 62 -8.24 6.75 9.08
N SER A 63 -8.09 5.99 10.16
CA SER A 63 -7.13 6.31 11.23
C SER A 63 -5.66 6.20 10.78
N TRP A 64 -5.40 5.60 9.62
CA TRP A 64 -4.06 5.39 9.07
C TRP A 64 -3.82 6.19 7.80
N GLU A 65 -4.68 7.16 7.47
CA GLU A 65 -4.51 8.00 6.27
C GLU A 65 -3.20 8.78 6.29
N ILE A 66 -2.85 9.32 7.46
CA ILE A 66 -1.57 9.98 7.74
C ILE A 66 -1.06 9.42 9.06
N VAL A 67 0.15 8.88 9.05
CA VAL A 67 0.79 8.24 10.21
C VAL A 67 2.17 8.87 10.40
N ASP A 68 2.53 9.21 11.63
CA ASP A 68 3.92 9.57 11.96
C ASP A 68 4.82 8.34 11.76
N GLN A 69 5.88 8.45 10.96
CA GLN A 69 6.81 7.36 10.66
C GLN A 69 7.55 6.85 11.91
N GLU A 70 7.65 7.67 12.96
CA GLU A 70 8.27 7.32 14.25
C GLU A 70 7.23 6.84 15.27
N GLY A 71 5.96 6.91 14.90
CA GLY A 71 4.83 6.56 15.76
C GLY A 71 4.70 5.07 16.05
N PRO A 72 3.84 4.70 17.02
CA PRO A 72 3.66 3.32 17.44
C PRO A 72 2.73 2.49 16.54
N LEU A 73 2.16 3.09 15.48
CA LEU A 73 1.17 2.43 14.62
C LEU A 73 1.82 1.39 13.70
N ALA A 74 1.02 0.41 13.29
CA ALA A 74 1.50 -0.72 12.48
C ALA A 74 2.23 -0.29 11.18
N PRO A 75 1.77 0.70 10.39
CA PRO A 75 2.50 1.15 9.21
C PRO A 75 3.89 1.75 9.52
N ALA A 76 4.00 2.50 10.61
CA ALA A 76 5.26 3.06 11.07
C ALA A 76 6.24 1.96 11.51
N ARG A 77 5.74 0.98 12.28
CA ARG A 77 6.56 -0.18 12.69
C ARG A 77 7.02 -1.01 11.49
N ALA A 78 6.14 -1.26 10.51
CA ALA A 78 6.49 -1.99 9.30
C ALA A 78 7.62 -1.29 8.52
N LEU A 79 7.63 0.05 8.51
CA LEU A 79 8.71 0.82 7.90
C LEU A 79 10.03 0.72 8.67
N GLN A 80 9.97 0.69 10.01
CA GLN A 80 11.15 0.66 10.88
C GLN A 80 11.78 -0.73 10.99
N GLN A 81 10.96 -1.79 10.89
CA GLN A 81 11.34 -3.17 11.20
C GLN A 81 11.41 -4.08 9.96
N GLY A 82 10.96 -3.59 8.80
CA GLY A 82 10.87 -4.34 7.55
C GLY A 82 12.19 -4.55 6.84
#